data_AF-F6HRT3-F1
#
_entry.id   AF-F6HRT3-F1
#
_cell.length_a   1.000
_cell.length_b   1.000
_cell.length_c   1.000
_cell.angle_alpha   90.00
_cell.angle_beta   90.00
_cell.angle_gamma   90.00
#
_symmetry.space_group_name_H-M   'P 1'
#
loop_
_entity.id
_entity.type
_entity.pdbx_description
1 polymer ?
#
loop_
_entity_poly.entity_id
_entity_poly.type
_entity_poly.pdbx_seq_one_letter_code
_entity_poly.pdbx_strand_id
1 'polypeptide(L)'
;MDERQVVLVPWVWELYGKESLVDPVDQRLCGDFDGKQIERLMIVGLWCAHPDHTLRPSIRQAMQVLNFEAGMPNLPMKMPVATYIYEPNSWICTTSEPSMTFSGANVGR
;
A
#
# COMPACT_ATOMS: atom_id res chain seq x y z
N MET A 1 -24.92 -20.65 12.85
CA MET A 1 -24.09 -19.51 13.32
C MET A 1 -23.51 -18.89 12.08
N ASP A 2 -23.84 -17.63 11.82
CA ASP A 2 -23.41 -16.91 10.63
C ASP A 2 -21.93 -16.53 10.82
N GLU A 3 -21.01 -17.35 10.33
CA GLU A 3 -19.58 -17.03 10.24
C GLU A 3 -19.40 -15.93 9.19
N ARG A 4 -19.74 -14.70 9.57
CA ARG A 4 -19.38 -13.52 8.78
C ARG A 4 -17.86 -13.49 8.75
N GLN A 5 -17.29 -13.91 7.63
CA GLN A 5 -15.87 -13.74 7.35
C GLN A 5 -15.58 -12.24 7.36
N VAL A 6 -15.05 -11.75 8.48
CA VAL A 6 -14.65 -10.35 8.61
C VAL A 6 -13.33 -10.20 7.84
N VAL A 7 -13.37 -9.44 6.75
CA VAL A 7 -12.14 -9.04 6.05
C VAL A 7 -11.49 -7.94 6.87
N LEU A 8 -10.24 -8.18 7.29
CA LEU A 8 -9.54 -7.33 8.27
C LEU A 8 -9.48 -5.86 7.85
N VAL A 9 -9.07 -5.57 6.61
CA VAL A 9 -8.87 -4.18 6.17
C VAL A 9 -10.19 -3.38 6.15
N PRO A 10 -11.28 -3.84 5.49
CA PRO A 10 -12.58 -3.16 5.58
C PRO A 10 -13.05 -2.94 7.02
N TRP A 11 -12.90 -3.94 7.89
CA TRP A 11 -13.34 -3.84 9.28
C TRP A 11 -12.53 -2.80 10.10
N VAL A 12 -11.21 -2.79 9.97
CA VAL A 12 -10.36 -1.77 10.62
C VAL A 12 -10.66 -0.38 10.07
N TRP A 13 -11.00 -0.25 8.77
CA TRP A 13 -11.41 1.03 8.19
C TRP A 13 -12.74 1.54 8.77
N GLU A 14 -13.71 0.65 9.02
CA GLU A 14 -14.95 1.02 9.71
C GLU A 14 -14.71 1.53 11.13
N LEU A 15 -13.76 0.92 11.86
CA LEU A 15 -13.37 1.36 13.19
C LEU A 15 -12.62 2.70 13.15
N TYR A 16 -11.78 2.91 12.14
CA TYR A 16 -11.13 4.21 11.90
C TYR A 16 -12.16 5.32 11.71
N GLY A 17 -13.18 5.11 10.87
CA GLY A 17 -14.25 6.07 10.66
C GLY A 17 -15.12 6.34 11.90
N LYS A 18 -15.05 5.49 12.93
CA LYS A 18 -15.73 5.63 14.22
C LYS A 18 -14.80 6.13 15.34
N GLU A 19 -13.54 6.44 15.03
CA GLU A 19 -12.52 6.85 16.01
C GLU A 19 -12.29 5.80 17.12
N SER A 20 -12.44 4.52 16.78
CA SER A 20 -12.45 3.38 17.72
C SER A 20 -11.32 2.39 17.38
N LEU A 21 -10.11 2.93 17.18
CA LEU A 21 -8.93 2.17 16.74
C LEU A 21 -8.26 1.33 17.84
N VAL A 22 -8.77 1.36 19.07
CA VAL A 22 -8.30 0.53 20.18
C VAL A 22 -9.07 -0.80 20.26
N ASP A 23 -10.30 -0.84 19.76
CA ASP A 23 -11.15 -2.04 19.73
C ASP A 23 -10.57 -3.24 18.96
N PRO A 24 -9.82 -3.07 17.85
CA PRO A 24 -9.26 -4.21 17.10
C PRO A 24 -7.92 -4.70 17.68
N VAL A 25 -7.43 -4.14 18.78
CA VAL A 25 -6.17 -4.55 19.38
C VAL A 25 -6.28 -5.97 19.93
N ASP A 26 -5.25 -6.79 19.68
CA ASP A 26 -5.20 -8.17 20.17
C ASP A 26 -5.28 -8.19 21.71
N GLN A 27 -6.26 -8.92 22.23
CA GLN A 27 -6.49 -9.09 23.66
C GLN A 27 -5.29 -9.73 24.38
N ARG A 28 -4.44 -10.47 23.66
CA ARG A 28 -3.21 -11.06 24.20
C ARG A 28 -2.16 -10.03 24.60
N LEU A 29 -2.29 -8.78 24.13
CA LEU A 29 -1.48 -7.66 24.62
C LEU A 29 -1.91 -7.21 26.02
N CYS A 30 -3.07 -7.65 26.53
CA CYS A 30 -3.52 -7.40 27.91
C CYS A 30 -3.50 -5.91 28.33
N GLY A 31 -3.67 -4.99 27.39
CA GLY A 31 -3.57 -3.55 27.66
C GLY A 31 -2.15 -3.01 27.81
N ASP A 32 -1.12 -3.85 27.62
CA ASP A 32 0.30 -3.47 27.66
C ASP A 32 0.73 -2.87 26.30
N PHE A 33 0.12 -1.73 25.97
CA PHE A 33 0.46 -0.96 24.78
C PHE A 33 0.22 0.53 25.01
N ASP A 34 0.95 1.36 24.29
CA ASP A 34 0.68 2.79 24.23
C ASP A 34 -0.43 3.07 23.21
N GLY A 35 -1.50 3.74 23.65
CA GLY A 35 -2.66 4.02 22.80
C GLY A 35 -2.32 4.87 21.57
N LYS A 36 -1.38 5.82 21.68
CA LYS A 36 -0.96 6.67 20.55
C LYS A 36 -0.14 5.86 19.55
N GLN A 37 0.68 4.92 20.01
CA GLN A 37 1.42 4.01 19.14
C GLN A 37 0.47 3.09 18.37
N ILE A 38 -0.54 2.53 19.02
CA ILE A 38 -1.57 1.71 18.35
C ILE A 38 -2.32 2.53 17.31
N GLU A 39 -2.83 3.70 17.67
CA GLU A 39 -3.59 4.54 16.74
C GLU A 39 -2.77 4.87 15.49
N ARG A 40 -1.51 5.28 15.70
CA ARG A 40 -0.56 5.58 14.64
C ARG A 40 -0.27 4.36 13.77
N LEU A 41 -0.03 3.20 14.39
CA LEU A 41 0.20 1.94 13.70
C LEU A 41 -0.99 1.55 12.82
N MET A 42 -2.20 1.65 13.35
CA MET A 42 -3.43 1.29 12.63
C MET A 42 -3.64 2.20 11.42
N ILE A 43 -3.50 3.52 11.59
CA ILE A 43 -3.67 4.47 10.47
C ILE A 43 -2.58 4.28 9.41
N VAL A 44 -1.32 4.05 9.79
CA VAL A 44 -0.25 3.73 8.83
C VAL A 44 -0.54 2.40 8.12
N GLY A 45 -1.04 1.39 8.83
CA GLY A 45 -1.48 0.13 8.25
C GLY A 45 -2.56 0.31 7.19
N LEU A 46 -3.58 1.14 7.47
CA LEU A 46 -4.62 1.49 6.49
C LEU A 46 -4.06 2.26 5.30
N TRP A 47 -3.11 3.18 5.51
CA TRP A 47 -2.45 3.92 4.44
C TRP A 47 -1.66 2.98 3.52
N CYS A 48 -0.94 2.01 4.09
CA CYS A 48 -0.25 0.95 3.36
C CYS A 48 -1.23 0.03 2.60
N ALA A 49 -2.39 -0.25 3.19
CA ALA A 49 -3.43 -1.10 2.62
C ALA A 49 -4.42 -0.35 1.71
N HIS A 50 -4.10 0.88 1.30
CA HIS A 50 -5.01 1.71 0.53
C HIS A 50 -5.45 0.99 -0.77
N PRO A 51 -6.76 0.95 -1.11
CA PRO A 51 -7.27 0.26 -2.30
C PRO A 51 -6.61 0.76 -3.60
N ASP A 52 -6.46 2.08 -3.73
CA ASP A 52 -5.65 2.70 -4.77
C ASP A 52 -4.16 2.59 -4.43
N HIS A 53 -3.40 1.92 -5.31
CA HIS A 53 -1.96 1.70 -5.14
C HIS A 53 -1.13 2.98 -5.24
N THR A 54 -1.62 4.00 -5.97
CA THR A 54 -0.92 5.27 -6.17
C THR A 54 -0.90 6.12 -4.90
N LEU A 55 -1.83 5.87 -3.97
CA LEU A 55 -1.96 6.57 -2.71
C LEU A 55 -1.24 5.86 -1.55
N ARG A 56 -0.68 4.66 -1.78
CA ARG A 56 0.09 3.94 -0.77
C ARG A 56 1.44 4.62 -0.53
N PRO A 57 1.93 4.66 0.72
CA PRO A 57 3.24 5.22 1.02
C PRO A 57 4.37 4.33 0.50
N SER A 58 5.52 4.94 0.27
CA SER A 58 6.79 4.20 0.28
C SER A 58 7.08 3.68 1.69
N ILE A 59 7.85 2.60 1.79
CA ILE A 59 8.27 2.07 3.10
C ILE A 59 8.99 3.11 3.95
N ARG A 60 9.78 4.01 3.31
CA ARG A 60 10.48 5.09 4.00
C ARG A 60 9.49 6.06 4.66
N GLN A 61 8.45 6.47 3.95
CA GLN A 61 7.42 7.38 4.50
C GLN A 61 6.64 6.71 5.65
N ALA A 62 6.26 5.43 5.48
CA ALA A 62 5.59 4.68 6.54
C ALA A 62 6.46 4.64 7.82
N MET A 63 7.75 4.34 7.69
CA MET A 63 8.68 4.31 8.82
C MET A 63 8.85 5.68 9.49
N GLN A 64 8.93 6.77 8.73
CA GLN A 64 9.02 8.12 9.29
C GLN A 64 7.79 8.46 10.13
N VAL A 65 6.59 8.10 9.65
CA VAL A 65 5.37 8.30 10.44
C VAL A 65 5.38 7.42 11.68
N LEU A 66 5.72 6.13 11.57
CA LEU A 66 5.78 5.21 12.72
C LEU A 66 6.79 5.65 13.78
N ASN A 67 7.93 6.20 13.39
CA ASN A 67 8.96 6.73 14.29
C ASN A 67 8.64 8.12 14.86
N PHE A 68 7.45 8.68 14.59
CA PHE A 68 7.07 10.03 15.00
C PHE A 68 7.94 11.14 14.39
N GLU A 69 8.64 10.86 13.29
CA GLU A 69 9.45 11.82 12.55
C GLU A 69 8.61 12.64 11.55
N ALA A 70 7.39 12.17 11.25
CA ALA A 70 6.43 12.82 10.37
C ALA A 70 4.99 12.82 10.93
N GLY A 71 4.17 13.73 10.40
CA GLY A 71 2.75 13.84 10.73
C GLY A 71 1.92 12.65 10.22
N MET A 72 0.74 12.45 10.80
CA MET A 72 -0.18 11.39 10.36
C MET A 72 -0.72 11.66 8.95
N PRO A 73 -0.90 10.63 8.11
CA PRO A 73 -1.59 10.78 6.84
C PRO A 73 -3.06 11.14 7.07
N ASN A 74 -3.63 11.89 6.13
CA ASN A 74 -5.06 12.18 6.11
C ASN A 74 -5.77 11.14 5.23
N LEU A 75 -6.46 10.19 5.85
CA LEU A 75 -7.20 9.14 5.17
C LEU A 75 -8.70 9.46 5.18
N PRO A 76 -9.46 9.02 4.16
CA PRO A 76 -10.92 9.16 4.18
C PRO A 76 -11.53 8.31 5.29
N MET A 77 -12.52 8.85 6.01
CA MET A 77 -13.24 8.15 7.09
C MET A 77 -14.04 6.93 6.60
N LYS A 78 -14.23 6.78 5.29
CA LYS A 78 -14.83 5.60 4.66
C LYS A 78 -13.84 5.00 3.68
N MET A 79 -13.80 3.66 3.64
CA MET A 79 -12.93 2.95 2.71
C MET A 79 -13.31 3.30 1.25
N PRO A 80 -12.37 3.78 0.43
CA PRO A 80 -12.65 4.05 -0.96
C PRO A 80 -12.80 2.74 -1.74
N VAL A 81 -13.54 2.77 -2.84
CA VAL A 81 -13.64 1.64 -3.76
C VAL A 81 -12.39 1.62 -4.64
N ALA A 82 -11.80 0.45 -4.85
CA ALA A 82 -10.67 0.31 -5.76
C ALA A 82 -11.12 0.62 -7.20
N THR A 83 -10.66 1.73 -7.76
CA THR A 83 -10.86 2.04 -9.18
C THR A 83 -9.67 1.48 -9.95
N TYR A 84 -9.78 0.26 -10.46
CA TYR A 84 -8.80 -0.27 -11.41
C TYR A 84 -9.05 0.36 -12.77
N ILE A 85 -8.32 1.45 -13.05
CA ILE A 85 -8.24 1.97 -14.41
C ILE A 85 -7.38 0.98 -15.19
N TYR A 86 -8.02 0.10 -15.95
CA TYR A 86 -7.33 -0.72 -16.94
C TYR A 86 -6.91 0.20 -18.08
N GLU A 87 -5.65 0.65 -18.10
CA GLU A 87 -5.09 1.29 -19.29
C GLU A 87 -4.76 0.22 -20.32
N PRO A 88 -5.50 0.11 -21.45
CA PRO A 88 -5.33 -1.00 -22.39
C PRO A 88 -4.01 -0.94 -23.18
N ASN A 89 -3.23 0.15 -23.11
CA ASN A 89 -2.19 0.47 -24.10
C ASN A 89 -0.80 0.79 -23.54
N SER A 90 -0.39 0.20 -22.41
CA SER A 90 1.00 0.30 -21.91
C SER A 90 2.06 -0.41 -22.81
N TRP A 91 1.70 -0.89 -24.01
CA TRP A 91 2.57 -1.67 -24.92
C TRP A 91 3.00 -0.91 -26.17
N ILE A 92 3.25 0.39 -26.11
CA ILE A 92 4.12 1.01 -27.13
C ILE A 92 5.57 0.79 -26.72
N CYS A 93 6.01 -0.47 -26.79
CA CYS A 93 7.42 -0.74 -27.01
C CYS A 93 7.74 -0.14 -28.38
N THR A 94 8.34 1.06 -28.41
CA THR A 94 9.05 1.54 -29.59
C THR A 94 10.14 0.52 -29.91
N THR A 95 9.83 -0.43 -30.78
CA THR A 95 10.82 -1.33 -31.36
C THR A 95 11.72 -0.47 -32.23
N SER A 96 12.80 0.06 -31.66
CA SER A 96 13.96 0.43 -32.46
C SER A 96 14.44 -0.85 -33.14
N GLU A 97 14.34 -0.92 -34.46
CA GLU A 97 14.94 -2.00 -35.24
C GLU A 97 16.41 -2.19 -34.82
N PRO A 98 16.82 -3.41 -34.43
CA PRO A 98 18.23 -3.68 -34.23
C PRO A 98 18.89 -3.78 -35.62
N SER A 99 19.63 -2.75 -36.01
CA SER A 99 20.45 -2.78 -37.21
C SER A 99 21.66 -3.68 -36.96
N MET A 100 21.67 -4.87 -37.56
CA MET A 100 22.80 -5.79 -37.52
C MET A 100 23.84 -5.39 -38.56
N THR A 101 24.91 -4.70 -38.14
CA THR A 101 26.09 -4.48 -38.98
C THR A 101 26.98 -5.72 -38.93
N PHE A 102 27.13 -6.43 -40.05
CA PHE A 102 28.15 -7.47 -40.17
C PHE A 102 29.52 -6.81 -40.42
N SER A 103 30.52 -7.11 -39.59
CA SER A 103 31.93 -6.84 -39.90
C SER A 103 32.57 -8.15 -40.32
N GLY A 104 32.66 -8.38 -41.63
CA GLY A 104 33.43 -9.49 -42.19
C GLY A 104 34.90 -9.13 -42.25
N ALA A 105 35.73 -9.74 -41.41
CA ALA A 105 37.19 -9.65 -41.48
C ALA A 105 37.76 -10.85 -42.26
N ASN A 106 38.62 -10.51 -43.22
CA ASN A 106 39.68 -11.27 -43.89
C ASN A 106 39.31 -12.38 -44.90
N VAL A 107 39.47 -12.01 -46.18
CA VAL A 107 39.87 -12.92 -47.25
C VAL A 107 41.36 -13.23 -47.09
N GLY A 108 41.70 -14.52 -47.09
CA GLY A 108 43.09 -14.97 -47.04
C GLY A 108 43.82 -14.77 -48.37
N ARG A 109 45.13 -14.60 -48.28
CA ARG A 109 46.09 -15.12 -49.27
C ARG A 109 47.43 -15.38 -48.60
#